data_AF-A0A9P6BWG8-F1
#
_entry.id   AF-A0A9P6BWG8-F1
#
_cell.length_a   1.000
_cell.length_b   1.000
_cell.length_c   1.000
_cell.angle_alpha   90.00
_cell.angle_beta   90.00
_cell.angle_gamma   90.00
#
_symmetry.space_group_name_H-M   'P 1'
#
loop_
_entity.id
_entity.type
_entity.pdbx_description
1 polymer ?
#
loop_
_entity_poly.entity_id
_entity_poly.type
_entity_poly.pdbx_seq_one_letter_code
_entity_poly.pdbx_strand_id
1 'polypeptide(L)' 'VQQLLFDYNSQHDCYKGKCSTSGSEPVQQEHIDSGLTQGVVVHSDLDQFVINTHAFHNAHLICEVVPQESLIGLL' A
#
# COMPACT_ATOMS: atom_id res chain seq x y z
N VAL A 1 -22.07 13.03 -9.07
CA VAL A 1 -21.64 11.63 -8.84
C VAL A 1 -20.21 11.54 -9.31
N GLN A 2 -19.27 11.19 -8.43
CA GLN A 2 -17.87 11.03 -8.78
C GLN A 2 -17.65 9.60 -9.27
N GLN A 3 -17.08 9.43 -10.47
CA GLN A 3 -16.80 8.10 -11.02
C GLN A 3 -15.39 7.67 -10.62
N LEU A 4 -15.27 6.44 -10.12
CA LEU A 4 -13.98 5.80 -9.88
C LEU A 4 -13.37 5.42 -11.24
N LEU A 5 -12.14 5.88 -11.52
CA LEU A 5 -11.45 5.58 -12.78
C LEU A 5 -10.81 4.19 -12.73
N PHE A 6 -9.94 3.95 -11.74
CA PHE A 6 -9.29 2.67 -11.48
C PHE A 6 -8.67 2.64 -10.07
N ASP A 7 -8.47 1.44 -9.55
CA ASP A 7 -7.73 1.20 -8.31
C ASP A 7 -6.23 0.99 -8.57
N TYR A 8 -5.41 1.38 -7.61
CA TYR A 8 -3.96 1.16 -7.60
C TYR A 8 -3.50 0.66 -6.23
N ASN A 9 -2.35 0.00 -6.20
CA ASN A 9 -1.76 -0.49 -4.95
C ASN A 9 -0.68 0.49 -4.49
N SER A 10 -0.86 1.10 -3.32
CA SER A 10 0.16 1.91 -2.66
C SER A 10 0.61 1.23 -1.36
N GLN A 11 1.91 1.19 -1.13
CA GLN A 11 2.52 0.66 0.08
C GLN A 11 3.44 1.71 0.68
N HIS A 12 3.52 1.77 2.01
CA HIS A 12 4.44 2.67 2.69
C HIS A 12 5.90 2.25 2.46
N ASP A 13 6.81 3.21 2.28
CA ASP A 13 8.25 2.94 2.27
C ASP A 13 8.74 2.72 3.71
N CYS A 14 8.42 1.54 4.25
CA CYS A 14 8.77 1.16 5.62
C CYS A 14 10.27 1.17 5.87
N TYR A 15 11.08 0.94 4.83
CA TYR A 15 12.53 0.93 4.92
C TYR A 15 13.06 2.33 5.24
N LYS A 16 12.64 3.35 4.48
CA LYS A 16 13.00 4.74 4.79
C LYS A 16 12.30 5.27 6.03
N GLY A 17 11.06 4.86 6.25
CA GLY A 17 10.26 5.22 7.43
C GLY A 17 10.78 4.62 8.73
N LYS A 18 11.66 3.61 8.68
CA LYS A 18 12.16 2.85 9.85
C LYS A 18 11.01 2.35 10.73
N CYS A 19 9.96 1.85 10.08
CA CYS A 19 8.75 1.41 10.75
C CYS A 19 9.04 0.22 11.68
N SER A 20 8.30 0.14 12.79
CA SER A 20 8.50 -0.89 13.80
C SER A 20 7.67 -2.13 13.50
N THR A 21 8.21 -3.32 13.71
CA THR A 21 7.46 -4.60 13.60
C THR A 21 6.88 -5.04 14.95
N SER A 22 6.85 -4.15 15.94
CA SER A 22 6.38 -4.43 17.30
C SER A 22 4.86 -4.33 17.49
N GLY A 23 4.11 -4.02 16.43
CA GLY A 23 2.67 -3.83 16.50
C GLY A 23 1.94 -5.15 16.66
N SER A 24 0.76 -5.11 17.28
CA SER A 24 -0.17 -6.23 17.29
C SER A 24 -1.59 -5.70 17.17
N GLU A 25 -2.41 -6.39 16.37
CA GLU A 25 -3.82 -6.06 16.20
C GLU A 25 -4.71 -7.32 16.26
N PRO A 26 -5.97 -7.19 16.70
CA PRO A 26 -6.94 -8.27 16.62
C PRO A 26 -7.28 -8.57 15.16
N VAL A 27 -7.37 -9.84 14.82
CA VAL A 27 -7.79 -10.30 13.49
C VAL A 27 -9.31 -10.24 13.39
N GLN A 28 -9.80 -9.59 12.34
CA GLN A 28 -11.22 -9.58 11.99
C GLN A 28 -11.45 -10.43 10.73
N GLN A 29 -12.47 -11.28 10.76
CA GLN A 29 -12.94 -12.05 9.60
C GLN A 29 -14.42 -11.79 9.41
N GLU A 30 -14.83 -11.40 8.20
CA GLU A 30 -16.23 -11.07 7.91
C GLU A 30 -16.84 -10.05 8.91
N HIS A 31 -16.02 -9.10 9.37
CA HIS A 31 -16.37 -8.10 10.39
C HIS A 31 -16.61 -8.67 11.81
N ILE A 32 -16.21 -9.92 12.07
CA ILE A 32 -16.30 -10.58 13.38
C ILE A 32 -14.89 -10.74 13.96
N ASP A 33 -14.74 -10.46 15.26
CA ASP A 33 -13.50 -10.71 16.00
C ASP A 33 -13.22 -12.22 16.01
N SER A 34 -12.05 -12.62 15.51
CA SER A 34 -11.70 -14.04 15.41
C SER A 34 -11.07 -14.60 16.68
N GLY A 35 -10.87 -13.79 17.72
CA GLY A 35 -10.17 -14.14 18.96
C GLY A 35 -8.66 -14.32 18.79
N LEU A 36 -8.11 -13.98 17.61
CA LEU A 36 -6.69 -14.10 17.30
C LEU A 36 -6.06 -12.72 17.20
N THR A 37 -4.76 -12.64 17.47
CA THR A 37 -3.96 -11.44 17.20
C THR A 37 -2.89 -11.74 16.16
N GLN A 38 -2.57 -10.73 15.35
CA GLN A 38 -1.47 -10.80 14.39
C GLN A 38 -0.46 -9.69 14.66
N GLY A 39 0.80 -9.95 14.29
CA GLY A 39 1.84 -8.93 14.31
C GLY A 39 1.67 -7.97 13.13
N VAL A 40 1.85 -6.67 13.37
CA VAL A 40 1.73 -5.64 12.33
C VAL A 40 2.88 -4.66 12.36
N VAL A 41 3.08 -4.02 11.21
CA VAL A 41 4.04 -2.93 11.07
C VAL A 41 3.39 -1.64 11.58
N VAL A 42 4.03 -1.00 12.56
CA VAL A 42 3.67 0.34 13.03
C VAL A 42 4.40 1.35 12.16
N HIS A 43 3.64 1.99 11.26
CA HIS A 43 4.18 3.01 10.38
C HIS A 43 4.57 4.28 11.14
N SER A 44 5.61 4.95 10.65
CA SER A 44 6.00 6.28 11.12
C SER A 44 5.29 7.36 10.30
N ASP A 45 5.32 8.59 10.77
CA ASP A 45 4.69 9.75 10.12
C ASP A 45 5.42 10.23 8.84
N LEU A 46 6.22 9.37 8.20
CA LEU A 46 6.87 9.67 6.93
C LEU A 46 5.89 9.45 5.78
N ASP A 47 5.46 10.52 5.11
CA ASP A 47 4.57 10.42 3.93
C ASP A 47 5.33 10.05 2.65
N GLN A 48 5.88 8.84 2.61
CA GLN A 48 6.51 8.28 1.43
C GLN A 48 5.95 6.90 1.10
N PHE A 49 5.47 6.75 -0.13
CA PHE A 49 4.79 5.54 -0.60
C PHE A 49 5.39 5.06 -1.91
N VAL A 50 5.33 3.75 -2.11
CA VAL A 50 5.68 3.06 -3.35
C VAL A 50 4.39 2.60 -3.99
N ILE A 51 4.19 2.96 -5.26
CA ILE A 51 3.06 2.48 -6.05
C ILE A 51 3.51 1.22 -6.79
N ASN A 52 2.81 0.12 -6.56
CA ASN A 52 3.05 -1.10 -7.33
C ASN A 52 2.27 -1.02 -8.65
N THR A 53 3.00 -0.72 -9.72
CA THR A 53 2.46 -0.64 -11.09
C THR A 53 2.11 -2.00 -11.68
N HIS A 54 2.55 -3.11 -11.09
CA HIS A 54 2.38 -4.47 -11.60
C HIS A 54 1.28 -5.28 -10.88
N ALA A 55 0.81 -4.83 -9.71
CA ALA A 55 -0.11 -5.59 -8.87
C ALA A 55 -1.55 -5.68 -9.37
N PHE A 56 -1.93 -4.93 -10.42
CA PHE A 56 -3.30 -4.89 -10.92
C PHE A 56 -3.40 -4.94 -12.44
N HIS A 57 -4.58 -5.34 -12.95
CA HIS A 57 -4.94 -5.32 -14.37
C HIS A 57 -4.86 -3.92 -15.02
N ASN A 58 -4.73 -2.86 -14.21
CA ASN A 58 -4.73 -1.45 -14.63
C ASN A 58 -3.32 -0.83 -14.72
N ALA A 59 -2.27 -1.66 -14.75
CA ALA A 59 -0.87 -1.21 -14.85
C ALA A 59 -0.66 -0.12 -15.94
N HIS A 60 -1.25 -0.33 -17.11
CA HIS A 60 -1.18 0.61 -18.24
C HIS A 60 -1.78 1.98 -17.92
N LEU A 61 -2.94 2.04 -17.24
CA LEU A 61 -3.58 3.30 -16.83
C LEU A 61 -2.75 4.03 -15.76
N ILE A 62 -2.14 3.30 -14.83
CA ILE A 62 -1.25 3.87 -13.81
C ILE A 62 -0.04 4.51 -14.48
N CYS A 63 0.58 3.84 -15.45
CA CYS A 63 1.72 4.37 -16.20
C CYS A 63 1.39 5.61 -17.05
N GLU A 64 0.13 5.81 -17.45
CA GLU A 64 -0.29 7.01 -18.18
C GLU A 64 -0.40 8.25 -17.28
N VAL A 65 -0.69 8.07 -15.98
CA VAL A 65 -0.94 9.20 -15.06
C VAL A 65 0.22 9.47 -14.10
N VAL A 66 1.08 8.48 -13.86
CA VAL A 66 2.25 8.63 -12.99
C VAL A 66 3.40 9.26 -13.78
N PRO A 67 4.03 10.35 -13.30
CA PRO A 67 5.18 10.96 -13.96
C PRO A 67 6.31 9.93 -14.13
N GLN A 68 6.94 9.92 -15.31
CA GLN A 68 7.95 8.91 -15.65
C GLN A 68 9.14 8.93 -14.68
N GLU A 69 9.51 10.10 -14.16
CA GLU A 69 10.54 10.29 -13.14
C GLU A 69 10.20 9.66 -11.78
N SER A 70 8.91 9.38 -11.53
CA SER A 70 8.43 8.73 -10.31
C SER A 70 8.38 7.19 -10.44
N LEU A 71 8.59 6.66 -11.64
CA LEU A 71 8.61 5.22 -11.92
C LEU A 71 10.02 4.67 -11.68
N ILE A 72 10.28 4.17 -10.48
CA ILE A 72 11.56 3.56 -10.13
C ILE A 72 11.49 2.06 -10.45
N GLY A 73 12.19 1.60 -11.51
CA GLY A 73 12.39 0.17 -11.78
C GLY A 73 11.71 -0.42 -13.03
N LEU A 74 11.35 0.36 -14.05
CA LEU A 74 10.80 -0.13 -15.33
C LEU A 74 11.87 -0.51 -16.39
N LEU A 75 13.09 -0.86 -15.99
CA LEU A 75 14.15 -1.36 -16.89
C LEU A 75 14.54 -2.79 -16.54
#